data_AF-A0A2E3EG06-F1
#
_entry.id   AF-A0A2E3EG06-F1
#
_cell.length_a   1.000
_cell.length_b   1.000
_cell.length_c   1.000
_cell.angle_alpha   90.00
_cell.angle_beta   90.00
_cell.angle_gamma   90.00
#
_symmetry.space_group_name_H-M   'P 1'
#
loop_
_entity.id
_entity.type
_entity.pdbx_description
1 polymer ?
#
loop_
_entity_poly.entity_id
_entity_poly.type
_entity_poly.pdbx_seq_one_letter_code
_entity_poly.pdbx_strand_id
1 'polypeptide(L)'
;MKKTILSILAPIIICINVHGQGTENKTDSSSNSIPTRFWKASLPGGEYMVSLSSISSIAKHTYVVDGAARVYEVTVADKSSAIARFYYIEPVTDQSPLNVGQVVIDRVKSATKEATNRAGAGDVWDQVVKNYPSTTHARTMEFRLTVRSNIDGLYDSVARAWEKGRGENFKIITK
;
A
#
# COMPACT_ATOMS: atom_id res chain seq x y z
N MET A 1 12.21 -26.09 -78.36
CA MET A 1 12.28 -26.03 -76.88
C MET A 1 13.53 -25.27 -76.47
N LYS A 2 13.43 -23.98 -76.15
CA LYS A 2 14.48 -23.22 -75.42
C LYS A 2 13.76 -22.17 -74.57
N LYS A 3 13.89 -22.30 -73.25
CA LYS A 3 13.34 -21.40 -72.24
C LYS A 3 14.35 -20.27 -72.02
N THR A 4 13.92 -19.02 -72.19
CA THR A 4 14.68 -17.83 -71.80
C THR A 4 14.33 -17.45 -70.37
N ILE A 5 15.35 -17.39 -69.51
CA ILE A 5 15.27 -17.01 -68.10
C ILE A 5 15.36 -15.47 -68.04
N LEU A 6 14.32 -14.84 -67.50
CA LEU A 6 14.29 -13.41 -67.19
C LEU A 6 14.70 -13.24 -65.72
N SER A 7 15.90 -12.72 -65.47
CA SER A 7 16.38 -12.39 -64.12
C SER A 7 16.08 -10.91 -63.85
N ILE A 8 15.19 -10.64 -62.90
CA ILE A 8 14.81 -9.29 -62.48
C ILE A 8 15.74 -8.85 -61.34
N LEU A 9 16.55 -7.84 -61.63
CA LEU A 9 17.46 -7.16 -60.71
C LEU A 9 16.65 -6.16 -59.85
N ALA A 10 16.49 -6.43 -58.55
CA ALA A 10 15.85 -5.52 -57.61
C ALA A 10 16.87 -4.56 -56.98
N PRO A 11 16.61 -3.25 -56.87
CA PRO A 11 17.50 -2.33 -56.17
C PRO A 11 17.31 -2.40 -54.65
N ILE A 12 18.40 -2.68 -53.93
CA ILE A 12 18.51 -2.55 -52.47
C ILE A 12 18.63 -1.06 -52.12
N ILE A 13 17.62 -0.51 -51.45
CA ILE A 13 17.68 0.84 -50.86
C ILE A 13 18.43 0.74 -49.53
N ILE A 14 19.65 1.27 -49.51
CA ILE A 14 20.45 1.47 -48.30
C ILE A 14 20.05 2.82 -47.70
N CYS A 15 19.26 2.83 -46.63
CA CYS A 15 19.08 4.03 -45.81
C CYS A 15 20.23 4.15 -44.81
N ILE A 16 21.16 5.06 -45.13
CA ILE A 16 22.23 5.53 -44.26
C ILE A 16 21.61 6.53 -43.28
N ASN A 17 21.46 6.19 -42.00
CA ASN A 17 21.20 7.21 -40.98
C ASN A 17 22.54 7.74 -40.49
N VAL A 18 22.88 8.93 -40.98
CA VAL A 18 24.03 9.74 -40.59
C VAL A 18 23.94 10.08 -39.10
N HIS A 19 25.04 9.81 -38.38
CA HIS A 19 25.28 10.28 -37.02
C HIS A 19 25.38 11.82 -37.02
N GLY A 20 24.39 12.49 -36.45
CA GLY A 20 24.53 13.86 -35.95
C GLY A 20 24.83 13.83 -34.46
N GLN A 21 26.10 14.07 -34.08
CA GLN A 21 26.46 14.40 -32.70
C GLN A 21 26.02 15.84 -32.43
N GLY A 22 24.87 15.99 -31.78
CA GLY A 22 24.47 17.20 -31.07
C GLY A 22 24.61 16.93 -29.57
N THR A 23 25.56 17.60 -28.94
CA THR A 23 25.83 17.58 -27.51
C THR A 23 24.66 18.18 -26.73
N GLU A 24 23.82 17.34 -26.15
CA GLU A 24 23.04 17.70 -24.96
C GLU A 24 23.39 16.72 -23.85
N ASN A 25 23.95 17.27 -22.77
CA ASN A 25 24.26 16.59 -21.53
C ASN A 25 22.97 15.99 -20.93
N LYS A 26 22.65 14.73 -21.29
CA LYS A 26 21.70 13.95 -20.52
C LYS A 26 22.44 13.39 -19.32
N THR A 27 22.41 14.16 -18.24
CA THR A 27 22.66 13.64 -16.90
C THR A 27 21.75 12.43 -16.72
N ASP A 28 22.32 11.22 -16.79
CA ASP A 28 21.69 9.99 -16.33
C ASP A 28 21.44 10.13 -14.83
N SER A 29 20.35 10.84 -14.54
CA SER A 29 19.71 10.84 -13.25
C SER A 29 19.14 9.45 -13.14
N SER A 30 19.73 8.62 -12.29
CA SER A 30 19.16 7.37 -11.78
C SER A 30 17.81 7.67 -11.14
N SER A 31 16.79 7.89 -11.97
CA SER A 31 15.45 8.12 -11.51
C SER A 31 14.99 6.81 -10.88
N ASN A 32 14.62 6.88 -9.61
CA ASN A 32 13.86 5.87 -8.86
C ASN A 32 12.49 5.61 -9.52
N SER A 33 12.47 5.31 -10.81
CA SER A 33 11.27 5.04 -11.58
C SER A 33 10.80 3.65 -11.19
N ILE A 34 9.73 3.61 -10.38
CA ILE A 34 9.02 2.35 -10.13
C ILE A 34 8.57 1.79 -11.48
N PRO A 35 8.76 0.49 -11.75
CA PRO A 35 8.25 -0.06 -12.99
C PRO A 35 6.74 0.17 -13.05
N THR A 36 6.26 0.71 -14.17
CA THR A 36 4.89 1.20 -14.38
C THR A 36 3.77 0.18 -14.15
N ARG A 37 4.10 -1.07 -13.82
CA ARG A 37 3.17 -2.17 -13.58
C ARG A 37 3.03 -2.53 -12.11
N PHE A 38 3.74 -1.86 -11.20
CA PHE A 38 3.66 -2.12 -9.76
C PHE A 38 3.06 -0.94 -9.01
N TRP A 39 2.27 -1.26 -8.00
CA TRP A 39 1.94 -0.31 -6.94
C TRP A 39 2.81 -0.61 -5.72
N LYS A 40 3.37 0.44 -5.12
CA LYS A 40 4.22 0.34 -3.92
C LYS A 40 3.71 1.29 -2.84
N ALA A 41 3.65 0.81 -1.60
CA ALA A 41 3.47 1.64 -0.41
C ALA A 41 4.75 1.63 0.43
N SER A 42 5.35 2.80 0.66
CA SER A 42 6.46 3.00 1.60
C SER A 42 5.91 3.48 2.95
N LEU A 43 6.16 2.70 4.00
CA LEU A 43 5.50 2.78 5.32
C LEU A 43 6.56 2.83 6.44
N PRO A 44 6.22 3.23 7.68
CA PRO A 44 7.20 3.34 8.77
C PRO A 44 7.95 2.04 9.09
N GLY A 45 7.31 0.89 8.85
CA GLY A 45 7.86 -0.44 9.13
C GLY A 45 8.36 -1.22 7.92
N GLY A 46 8.36 -0.64 6.72
CA GLY A 46 8.82 -1.31 5.51
C GLY A 46 8.05 -0.89 4.25
N GLU A 47 8.19 -1.70 3.20
CA GLU A 47 7.50 -1.47 1.93
C GLU A 47 6.60 -2.65 1.58
N TYR A 48 5.43 -2.35 1.02
CA TYR A 48 4.59 -3.34 0.37
C TYR A 48 4.56 -3.03 -1.13
N MET A 49 4.78 -4.04 -1.96
CA MET A 49 4.74 -3.90 -3.42
C MET A 49 3.95 -5.05 -4.03
N VAL A 50 3.09 -4.72 -5.00
CA VAL A 50 2.26 -5.69 -5.71
C VAL A 50 2.17 -5.32 -7.19
N SER A 51 2.11 -6.34 -8.05
CA SER A 51 1.82 -6.12 -9.47
C SER A 51 0.36 -5.70 -9.62
N LEU A 52 0.09 -4.65 -10.40
CA LEU A 52 -1.27 -4.21 -10.71
C LEU A 52 -2.11 -5.33 -11.35
N SER A 53 -1.48 -6.22 -12.13
CA SER A 53 -2.16 -7.36 -12.75
C SER A 53 -2.51 -8.48 -11.78
N SER A 54 -1.89 -8.50 -10.59
CA SER A 54 -2.09 -9.53 -9.57
C SER A 54 -3.07 -9.11 -8.48
N ILE A 55 -3.33 -7.80 -8.34
CA ILE A 55 -4.41 -7.29 -7.48
C ILE A 55 -5.74 -7.92 -7.93
N SER A 56 -6.42 -8.58 -7.00
CA SER A 56 -7.74 -9.19 -7.20
C SER A 56 -8.86 -8.30 -6.67
N SER A 57 -8.64 -7.62 -5.55
CA SER A 57 -9.57 -6.66 -4.98
C SER A 57 -8.87 -5.66 -4.07
N ILE A 58 -9.44 -4.46 -3.99
CA ILE A 58 -9.13 -3.48 -2.94
C ILE A 58 -10.41 -3.18 -2.18
N ALA A 59 -10.31 -2.94 -0.88
CA ALA A 59 -11.44 -2.51 -0.06
C ALA A 59 -11.00 -1.49 0.98
N LYS A 60 -11.87 -0.51 1.28
CA LYS A 60 -11.73 0.41 2.40
C LYS A 60 -12.95 0.25 3.30
N HIS A 61 -12.72 0.10 4.59
CA HIS A 61 -13.81 -0.07 5.54
C HIS A 61 -13.51 0.57 6.90
N THR A 62 -14.56 0.82 7.67
CA THR A 62 -14.46 1.36 9.04
C THR A 62 -15.38 0.56 9.94
N TYR A 63 -14.85 0.09 11.06
CA TYR A 63 -15.58 -0.74 12.01
C TYR A 63 -15.11 -0.49 13.43
N VAL A 64 -15.87 -0.99 14.41
CA VAL A 64 -15.54 -0.89 15.84
C VAL A 64 -15.14 -2.28 16.33
N VAL A 65 -14.01 -2.36 17.03
CA VAL A 65 -13.47 -3.55 17.68
C VAL A 65 -13.73 -3.45 19.17
N ASP A 66 -14.32 -4.50 19.74
CA ASP A 66 -14.59 -4.68 21.17
C ASP A 66 -15.37 -3.52 21.83
N GLY A 67 -16.18 -2.79 21.04
CA GLY A 67 -16.89 -1.58 21.49
C GLY A 67 -15.97 -0.42 21.90
N ALA A 68 -14.65 -0.59 21.76
CA ALA A 68 -13.66 0.25 22.38
C ALA A 68 -12.87 1.07 21.34
N ALA A 69 -12.49 0.46 20.23
CA ALA A 69 -11.62 1.10 19.25
C ALA A 69 -12.27 1.13 17.87
N ARG A 70 -12.16 2.27 17.19
CA ARG A 70 -12.55 2.43 15.79
C ARG A 70 -11.33 2.16 14.92
N VAL A 71 -11.50 1.29 13.94
CA VAL A 71 -10.47 0.93 12.97
C VAL A 71 -10.88 1.45 11.60
N TYR A 72 -9.95 2.13 10.93
CA TYR A 72 -10.03 2.48 9.52
C TYR A 72 -9.01 1.61 8.80
N GLU A 73 -9.45 0.82 7.84
CA GLU A 73 -8.59 -0.18 7.21
C GLU A 73 -8.77 -0.16 5.69
N VAL A 74 -7.65 -0.40 5.01
CA VAL A 74 -7.59 -0.71 3.58
C VAL A 74 -6.95 -2.07 3.41
N THR A 75 -7.60 -2.92 2.64
CA THR A 75 -7.07 -4.22 2.24
C THR A 75 -6.75 -4.23 0.76
N VAL A 76 -5.57 -4.75 0.40
CA VAL A 76 -5.18 -5.06 -0.97
C VAL A 76 -4.98 -6.57 -1.06
N ALA A 77 -5.86 -7.25 -1.80
CA ALA A 77 -5.80 -8.69 -1.98
C ALA A 77 -5.10 -9.04 -3.28
N ASP A 78 -4.25 -10.05 -3.22
CA ASP A 78 -3.54 -10.62 -4.35
C ASP A 78 -4.20 -11.93 -4.80
N LYS A 79 -4.06 -12.26 -6.09
CA LYS A 79 -4.53 -13.55 -6.65
C LYS A 79 -3.90 -14.78 -5.96
N SER A 80 -2.72 -14.65 -5.34
CA SER A 80 -2.08 -15.72 -4.56
C SER A 80 -2.70 -15.98 -3.19
N SER A 81 -3.79 -15.29 -2.83
CA SER A 81 -4.39 -15.27 -1.48
C SER A 81 -3.56 -14.57 -0.40
N ALA A 82 -2.53 -13.81 -0.79
CA ALA A 82 -1.87 -12.87 0.10
C ALA A 82 -2.73 -11.61 0.26
N ILE A 83 -2.87 -11.11 1.49
CA ILE A 83 -3.63 -9.90 1.79
C ILE A 83 -2.71 -8.92 2.52
N ALA A 84 -2.58 -7.72 1.99
CA ALA A 84 -1.98 -6.60 2.71
C ALA A 84 -3.07 -5.76 3.37
N ARG A 85 -2.87 -5.46 4.64
CA ARG A 85 -3.82 -4.78 5.51
C ARG A 85 -3.17 -3.56 6.11
N PHE A 86 -3.65 -2.38 5.72
CA PHE A 86 -3.18 -1.09 6.20
C PHE A 86 -4.25 -0.51 7.11
N TYR A 87 -3.92 -0.22 8.36
CA TYR A 87 -4.94 0.22 9.31
C TYR A 87 -4.49 1.36 10.22
N TYR A 88 -5.43 2.24 10.56
CA TYR A 88 -5.32 3.24 11.61
C TYR A 88 -6.38 2.93 12.67
N ILE A 89 -6.00 3.03 13.94
CA ILE A 89 -6.86 2.71 15.07
C ILE A 89 -6.92 3.89 16.04
N GLU A 90 -8.12 4.28 16.44
CA GLU A 90 -8.38 5.34 17.42
C GLU A 90 -9.42 4.86 18.46
N PRO A 91 -9.37 5.35 19.71
CA PRO A 91 -10.42 5.05 20.67
C PRO A 91 -11.76 5.63 20.19
N VAL A 92 -12.85 4.86 20.38
CA VAL A 92 -14.20 5.42 20.23
C VAL A 92 -14.40 6.43 21.35
N THR A 93 -14.37 7.71 21.01
CA THR A 93 -14.84 8.79 21.89
C THR A 93 -16.25 9.13 21.41
N ASP A 94 -17.25 8.88 22.24
CA ASP A 94 -18.61 9.29 21.92
C ASP A 94 -18.64 10.83 21.86
N GLN A 95 -18.68 11.39 20.66
CA GLN A 95 -18.88 12.82 20.40
C GLN A 95 -20.35 13.17 20.70
N SER A 96 -20.80 12.93 21.93
CA SER A 96 -22.02 13.53 22.48
C SER A 96 -21.61 14.63 23.46
N PRO A 97 -21.93 15.91 23.21
CA PRO A 97 -21.54 17.04 24.05
C PRO A 97 -22.05 16.99 25.51
N LEU A 98 -22.82 15.98 25.89
CA LEU A 98 -23.57 15.96 27.15
C LEU A 98 -23.04 14.99 28.22
N ASN A 99 -22.08 14.09 27.94
CA ASN A 99 -21.71 13.02 28.89
C ASN A 99 -20.20 12.74 29.05
N VAL A 100 -19.34 13.68 28.66
CA VAL A 100 -17.87 13.53 28.67
C VAL A 100 -17.30 13.15 30.06
N GLY A 101 -17.96 13.53 31.16
CA GLY A 101 -17.46 13.26 32.52
C GLY A 101 -17.54 11.80 32.96
N GLN A 102 -18.58 11.05 32.56
CA GLN A 102 -18.85 9.73 33.13
C GLN A 102 -18.19 8.60 32.34
N VAL A 103 -18.23 8.68 31.01
CA VAL A 103 -17.66 7.65 30.12
C VAL A 103 -16.13 7.59 30.22
N VAL A 104 -15.47 8.74 30.43
CA VAL A 104 -14.03 8.80 30.67
C VAL A 104 -13.66 8.15 32.00
N ILE A 105 -14.44 8.39 33.07
CA ILE A 105 -14.16 7.82 34.39
C ILE A 105 -14.35 6.30 34.39
N ASP A 106 -15.40 5.79 33.76
CA ASP A 106 -15.62 4.33 33.68
C ASP A 106 -14.54 3.64 32.84
N ARG A 107 -14.02 4.33 31.82
CA ARG A 107 -12.92 3.83 30.99
C ARG A 107 -11.55 3.88 31.66
N VAL A 108 -11.27 4.91 32.46
CA VAL A 108 -10.07 4.96 33.30
C VAL A 108 -10.13 3.86 34.35
N LYS A 109 -11.31 3.61 34.96
CA LYS A 109 -11.46 2.52 35.93
C LYS A 109 -11.30 1.15 35.28
N SER A 110 -11.86 0.92 34.09
CA SER A 110 -11.68 -0.36 33.40
C SER A 110 -10.25 -0.56 32.89
N ALA A 111 -9.63 0.47 32.31
CA ALA A 111 -8.23 0.43 31.88
C ALA A 111 -7.26 0.26 33.06
N THR A 112 -7.56 0.85 34.23
CA THR A 112 -6.76 0.64 35.44
C THR A 112 -6.91 -0.80 35.95
N LYS A 113 -8.13 -1.34 35.96
CA LYS A 113 -8.40 -2.72 36.39
C LYS A 113 -7.76 -3.76 35.45
N GLU A 114 -7.63 -3.43 34.17
CA GLU A 114 -7.00 -4.28 33.16
C GLU A 114 -5.47 -4.09 33.11
N ALA A 115 -4.97 -2.90 33.42
CA ALA A 115 -3.53 -2.60 33.56
C ALA A 115 -2.92 -3.19 34.85
N THR A 116 -3.68 -3.31 35.95
CA THR A 116 -3.21 -4.01 37.16
C THR A 116 -2.89 -5.49 36.89
N ASN A 117 -3.50 -6.09 35.86
CA ASN A 117 -3.23 -7.48 35.46
C ASN A 117 -2.12 -7.62 34.38
N ARG A 118 -1.56 -6.52 33.86
CA ARG A 118 -0.54 -6.52 32.79
C ARG A 118 0.58 -5.50 33.04
N ALA A 119 1.05 -5.41 34.28
CA ALA A 119 2.25 -4.63 34.59
C ALA A 119 3.50 -5.29 33.95
N GLY A 120 3.84 -4.87 32.73
CA GLY A 120 5.07 -5.31 32.06
C GLY A 120 5.24 -4.94 30.59
N ALA A 121 4.38 -4.12 29.97
CA ALA A 121 4.40 -3.88 28.53
C ALA A 121 4.37 -2.38 28.19
N GLY A 122 5.43 -1.67 28.59
CA GLY A 122 5.58 -0.23 28.34
C GLY A 122 5.88 0.15 26.88
N ASP A 123 6.17 -0.82 26.01
CA ASP A 123 6.72 -0.56 24.66
C ASP A 123 5.97 -1.31 23.53
N VAL A 124 4.69 -1.64 23.76
CA VAL A 124 3.87 -2.48 22.86
C VAL A 124 3.05 -1.66 21.85
N TRP A 125 3.06 -0.33 21.94
CA TRP A 125 2.18 0.51 21.12
C TRP A 125 2.73 0.86 19.74
N ASP A 126 4.01 0.62 19.46
CA ASP A 126 4.65 0.98 18.20
C ASP A 126 4.84 -0.19 17.21
N GLN A 127 4.51 -1.43 17.60
CA GLN A 127 4.68 -2.59 16.72
C GLN A 127 3.54 -3.61 16.79
N VAL A 128 3.30 -4.31 15.68
CA VAL A 128 2.34 -5.42 15.57
C VAL A 128 2.85 -6.58 16.43
N VAL A 129 2.30 -6.74 17.64
CA VAL A 129 2.60 -7.89 18.51
C VAL A 129 1.69 -9.05 18.11
N LYS A 130 2.26 -10.06 17.45
CA LYS A 130 1.55 -11.30 17.11
C LYS A 130 1.62 -12.27 18.29
N ASN A 131 0.46 -12.66 18.83
CA ASN A 131 0.38 -13.72 19.84
C ASN A 131 -0.05 -15.04 19.16
N TYR A 132 0.86 -16.00 19.03
CA TYR A 132 0.57 -17.35 18.53
C TYR A 132 0.43 -18.31 19.73
N PRO A 133 -0.68 -19.08 19.89
CA PRO A 133 -1.30 -19.93 18.85
C PRO A 133 -2.84 -19.85 18.76
N SER A 134 -3.44 -18.66 18.61
CA SER A 134 -4.90 -18.53 18.39
C SER A 134 -5.33 -17.69 17.18
N THR A 135 -4.40 -17.07 16.45
CA THR A 135 -4.73 -16.28 15.25
C THR A 135 -4.24 -16.97 13.99
N THR A 136 -5.17 -17.49 13.17
CA THR A 136 -4.89 -17.96 11.80
C THR A 136 -4.59 -16.77 10.90
N HIS A 137 -3.43 -16.13 11.04
CA HIS A 137 -2.90 -15.08 10.14
C HIS A 137 -2.20 -15.69 8.92
N ALA A 138 -2.75 -16.76 8.34
CA ALA A 138 -2.16 -17.33 7.15
C ALA A 138 -2.20 -16.27 6.02
N ARG A 139 -1.03 -15.88 5.52
CA ARG A 139 -0.83 -14.98 4.36
C ARG A 139 -1.31 -13.52 4.49
N THR A 140 -1.55 -13.02 5.71
CA THR A 140 -1.87 -11.60 5.92
C THR A 140 -0.64 -10.80 6.39
N MET A 141 -0.34 -9.72 5.68
CA MET A 141 0.70 -8.74 6.03
C MET A 141 0.04 -7.48 6.57
N GLU A 142 0.49 -6.98 7.70
CA GLU A 142 -0.20 -5.93 8.44
C GLU A 142 0.71 -4.73 8.66
N PHE A 143 0.15 -3.56 8.39
CA PHE A 143 0.86 -2.29 8.50
C PHE A 143 -0.01 -1.29 9.26
N ARG A 144 0.44 -0.93 10.45
CA ARG A 144 -0.20 0.10 11.25
C ARG A 144 0.27 1.48 10.79
N LEU A 145 -0.68 2.37 10.51
CA LEU A 145 -0.43 3.78 10.21
C LEU A 145 -0.69 4.64 11.44
N THR A 146 0.04 5.74 11.55
CA THR A 146 -0.05 6.68 12.68
C THR A 146 -0.94 7.89 12.40
N VAL A 147 -1.23 8.16 11.12
CA VAL A 147 -2.06 9.30 10.68
C VAL A 147 -3.26 8.78 9.89
N ARG A 148 -4.47 9.19 10.31
CA ARG A 148 -5.73 8.76 9.70
C ARG A 148 -5.84 9.08 8.21
N SER A 149 -5.43 10.28 7.79
CA SER A 149 -5.50 10.70 6.39
C SER A 149 -4.66 9.83 5.44
N ASN A 150 -3.65 9.12 5.96
CA ASN A 150 -2.90 8.18 5.15
C ASN A 150 -3.75 6.98 4.70
N ILE A 151 -4.81 6.62 5.43
CA ILE A 151 -5.74 5.55 5.02
C ILE A 151 -6.49 5.94 3.75
N ASP A 152 -7.04 7.16 3.71
CA ASP A 152 -7.73 7.67 2.53
C ASP A 152 -6.77 7.85 1.35
N GLY A 153 -5.61 8.47 1.59
CA GLY A 153 -4.60 8.65 0.55
C GLY A 153 -4.07 7.34 -0.01
N LEU A 154 -3.93 6.30 0.83
CA LEU A 154 -3.49 4.97 0.40
C LEU A 154 -4.53 4.32 -0.50
N TYR A 155 -5.81 4.35 -0.10
CA TYR A 155 -6.90 3.82 -0.92
C TYR A 155 -6.97 4.52 -2.28
N ASP A 156 -6.96 5.86 -2.29
CA ASP A 156 -7.05 6.63 -3.53
C ASP A 156 -5.85 6.37 -4.44
N SER A 157 -4.66 6.17 -3.86
CA SER A 157 -3.44 5.80 -4.60
C SER A 157 -3.57 4.44 -5.27
N VAL A 158 -3.91 3.39 -4.52
CA VAL A 158 -4.00 2.04 -5.09
C VAL A 158 -5.16 1.92 -6.07
N ALA A 159 -6.32 2.52 -5.78
CA ALA A 159 -7.48 2.54 -6.67
C ALA A 159 -7.12 3.18 -8.01
N ARG A 160 -6.57 4.39 -7.98
CA ARG A 160 -6.17 5.11 -9.18
C ARG A 160 -5.10 4.37 -9.97
N ALA A 161 -4.11 3.78 -9.31
CA ALA A 161 -3.05 3.03 -9.98
C ALA A 161 -3.62 1.78 -10.68
N TRP A 162 -4.53 1.09 -10.01
CA TRP A 162 -5.16 -0.12 -10.53
C TRP A 162 -6.12 0.17 -11.69
N GLU A 163 -7.01 1.15 -11.54
CA GLU A 163 -7.97 1.57 -12.57
C GLU A 163 -7.27 2.11 -13.84
N LYS A 164 -6.19 2.87 -13.67
CA LYS A 164 -5.44 3.45 -14.80
C LYS A 164 -4.40 2.50 -15.39
N GLY A 165 -4.15 1.36 -14.73
CA GLY A 165 -3.06 0.45 -15.11
C GLY A 165 -1.67 1.08 -15.06
N ARG A 166 -1.48 2.12 -14.24
CA ARG A 166 -0.22 2.87 -14.15
C ARG A 166 0.28 2.86 -12.71
N GLY A 167 1.45 2.27 -12.53
CA GLY A 167 2.12 2.11 -11.25
C GLY A 167 2.33 3.42 -10.52
N GLU A 168 2.29 3.35 -9.20
CA GLU A 168 2.38 4.50 -8.31
C GLU A 168 3.16 4.14 -7.04
N ASN A 169 3.84 5.14 -6.47
CA ASN A 169 4.47 5.05 -5.16
C ASN A 169 3.67 5.85 -4.14
N PHE A 170 2.95 5.16 -3.27
CA PHE A 170 2.33 5.78 -2.11
C PHE A 170 3.37 5.96 -1.00
N LYS A 171 3.50 7.20 -0.51
CA LYS A 171 4.30 7.53 0.66
C LYS A 171 3.40 8.12 1.72
N ILE A 172 3.56 7.62 2.94
CA ILE A 172 2.83 8.16 4.09
C ILE A 172 3.27 9.58 4.42
N ILE A 173 2.34 10.36 4.95
CA ILE A 173 2.64 11.61 5.63
C ILE A 173 3.01 11.25 7.08
N THR A 174 4.19 11.71 7.51
CA THR A 174 4.61 11.65 8.91
C THR A 174 4.12 12.90 9.64
N LYS A 175 3.71 12.75 10.90
CA LYS A 175 3.29 13.86 11.76
C LYS A 175 4.51 14.55 12.38
#